data_AF-A0A8T1WM55-F1
#
_entry.id   AF-A0A8T1WM55-F1
#
_cell.length_a   1.000
_cell.length_b   1.000
_cell.length_c   1.000
_cell.angle_alpha   90.00
_cell.angle_beta   90.00
_cell.angle_gamma   90.00
#
_symmetry.space_group_name_H-M   'P 1'
#
loop_
_entity.id
_entity.type
_entity.pdbx_description
1 polymer ?
#
loop_
_entity_poly.entity_id
_entity_poly.type
_entity_poly.pdbx_seq_one_letter_code
_entity_poly.pdbx_strand_id
1 'polypeptide(L)'
;MPADPKLQVFLAALGAMVLQQFVSRRRRQVVEADKSKLQKAHAQAASADSEAFIVEIEYCTGCRWLLRAAWMAQELLNTFQQDEDCRLKSVTLTPNSQQGGVFNVYLIEVGPNADPDAEKEVLWSRKIARRFPESKELKQIVRDYVCPERGLGHSDKK
;
A
#
# COMPACT_ATOMS: atom_id res chain seq x y z
N MET A 1 -27.69 68.69 -16.32
CA MET A 1 -26.77 68.30 -17.41
C MET A 1 -26.84 66.78 -17.55
N PRO A 2 -27.21 66.22 -18.72
CA PRO A 2 -27.20 64.77 -18.90
C PRO A 2 -25.74 64.28 -18.93
N ALA A 3 -25.44 63.19 -18.23
CA ALA A 3 -24.13 62.56 -18.28
C ALA A 3 -23.86 62.01 -19.70
N ASP A 4 -22.63 62.15 -20.18
CA ASP A 4 -22.21 61.63 -21.50
C ASP A 4 -22.41 60.09 -21.52
N PRO A 5 -23.25 59.56 -22.43
CA PRO A 5 -23.52 58.12 -22.50
C PRO A 5 -22.25 57.31 -22.78
N LYS A 6 -21.24 57.90 -23.43
CA LYS A 6 -19.95 57.24 -23.63
C LYS A 6 -19.20 57.08 -22.31
N LEU A 7 -19.25 58.08 -21.43
CA LEU A 7 -18.62 58.03 -20.11
C LEU A 7 -19.27 56.97 -19.21
N GLN A 8 -20.60 56.81 -19.28
CA GLN A 8 -21.32 55.75 -18.55
C GLN A 8 -20.95 54.34 -19.04
N VAL A 9 -20.82 54.14 -20.36
CA VAL A 9 -20.38 52.86 -20.93
C VAL A 9 -18.95 52.51 -20.52
N PHE A 10 -18.04 53.49 -20.50
CA PHE A 10 -16.66 53.28 -20.03
C PHE A 10 -16.60 52.91 -18.54
N LEU A 11 -17.35 53.60 -17.69
CA LEU A 11 -17.44 53.29 -16.26
C LEU A 11 -18.00 51.87 -16.01
N ALA A 12 -19.03 51.48 -16.75
CA ALA A 12 -19.63 50.14 -16.66
C ALA A 12 -18.64 49.03 -17.11
N ALA A 13 -17.90 49.26 -18.20
CA ALA A 13 -16.91 48.31 -18.70
C ALA A 13 -15.73 48.12 -17.72
N LEU A 14 -15.25 49.21 -17.11
CA LEU A 14 -14.23 49.14 -16.06
C LEU A 14 -14.73 48.37 -14.83
N GLY A 15 -15.97 48.63 -14.39
CA GLY A 15 -16.61 47.89 -13.30
C GLY A 15 -16.73 46.39 -13.57
N ALA A 16 -17.15 46.01 -14.77
CA ALA A 16 -17.26 44.60 -15.18
C ALA A 16 -15.88 43.91 -15.24
N MET A 17 -14.85 44.60 -15.73
CA MET A 17 -13.49 44.08 -15.81
C MET A 17 -12.87 43.88 -14.41
N VAL A 18 -13.11 44.80 -13.47
CA VAL A 18 -12.70 44.65 -12.06
C VAL A 18 -13.43 43.48 -11.40
N LEU A 19 -14.74 43.34 -11.63
CA LEU A 19 -15.54 42.23 -11.10
C LEU A 19 -15.07 40.87 -11.66
N GLN A 20 -14.80 40.79 -12.96
CA GLN A 20 -14.32 39.58 -13.62
C GLN A 20 -12.91 39.19 -13.15
N GLN A 21 -12.02 40.17 -12.95
CA GLN A 21 -10.71 39.93 -12.33
C GLN A 21 -10.83 39.45 -10.88
N PHE A 22 -11.76 40.01 -10.09
CA PHE A 22 -12.01 39.59 -8.72
C PHE A 22 -12.51 38.14 -8.64
N VAL A 23 -13.51 37.77 -9.45
CA VAL A 23 -14.04 36.40 -9.53
C VAL A 23 -12.95 35.41 -9.97
N SER A 24 -12.13 35.77 -10.96
CA SER A 24 -11.02 34.94 -11.44
C SER A 24 -9.95 34.70 -10.37
N ARG A 25 -9.54 35.76 -9.66
CA ARG A 25 -8.58 35.65 -8.53
C ARG A 25 -9.13 34.77 -7.41
N ARG A 26 -10.40 34.96 -7.04
CA ARG A 26 -11.05 34.16 -5.99
C ARG A 26 -11.14 32.67 -6.38
N ARG A 27 -11.44 32.38 -7.65
CA ARG A 27 -11.45 31.00 -8.18
C ARG A 27 -10.05 30.37 -8.12
N ARG A 28 -8.99 31.10 -8.48
CA ARG A 28 -7.60 30.61 -8.38
C ARG A 28 -7.21 30.31 -6.93
N GLN A 29 -7.57 31.20 -6.00
CA GLN A 29 -7.30 30.99 -4.57
C GLN A 29 -7.98 29.74 -4.00
N VAL A 30 -9.24 29.48 -4.38
CA VAL A 30 -9.95 28.25 -3.97
C VAL A 30 -9.25 27.01 -4.53
N VAL A 31 -8.89 27.02 -5.82
CA VAL A 31 -8.19 25.90 -6.45
C VAL A 31 -6.81 25.65 -5.84
N GLU A 32 -6.05 26.69 -5.51
CA GLU A 32 -4.75 26.57 -4.84
C GLU A 32 -4.89 26.05 -3.40
N ALA A 33 -5.91 26.49 -2.66
CA ALA A 33 -6.20 25.99 -1.32
C ALA A 33 -6.60 24.51 -1.35
N ASP A 34 -7.43 24.07 -2.31
CA ASP A 34 -7.80 22.67 -2.48
C ASP A 34 -6.59 21.81 -2.89
N LYS A 35 -5.73 22.31 -3.80
CA LYS A 35 -4.46 21.65 -4.13
C LYS A 35 -3.55 21.51 -2.92
N SER A 36 -3.43 22.55 -2.11
CA SER A 36 -2.62 22.52 -0.88
C SER A 36 -3.17 21.55 0.15
N LYS A 37 -4.51 21.49 0.32
CA LYS A 37 -5.17 20.49 1.19
C LYS A 37 -4.92 19.06 0.72
N LEU A 38 -5.07 18.81 -0.59
CA LEU A 38 -4.79 17.50 -1.18
C LEU A 38 -3.31 17.11 -1.06
N GLN A 39 -2.39 18.05 -1.28
CA GLN A 39 -0.96 17.82 -1.08
C GLN A 39 -0.62 17.52 0.38
N LYS A 40 -1.22 18.23 1.34
CA LYS A 40 -1.04 17.95 2.77
C LYS A 40 -1.61 16.59 3.15
N ALA A 41 -2.80 16.23 2.66
CA ALA A 41 -3.39 14.92 2.90
C ALA A 41 -2.53 13.78 2.32
N HIS A 42 -1.98 13.95 1.12
CA HIS A 42 -1.04 12.98 0.53
C HIS A 42 0.28 12.91 1.30
N ALA A 43 0.84 14.04 1.74
CA ALA A 43 2.07 14.05 2.54
C ALA A 43 1.85 13.36 3.90
N GLN A 44 0.67 13.52 4.50
CA GLN A 44 0.29 12.88 5.76
C GLN A 44 0.06 11.36 5.59
N ALA A 45 -0.49 10.94 4.45
CA ALA A 45 -0.61 9.52 4.10
C ALA A 45 0.75 8.88 3.76
N ALA A 46 1.67 9.64 3.16
CA ALA A 46 3.04 9.19 2.90
C ALA A 46 3.89 9.11 4.18
N SER A 47 3.61 9.94 5.20
CA SER A 47 4.23 9.80 6.53
C SER A 47 3.71 8.61 7.35
N ALA A 48 2.75 7.85 6.81
CA ALA A 48 2.31 6.56 7.36
C ALA A 48 3.06 5.36 6.73
N ASP A 49 4.18 5.57 6.04
CA ASP A 49 5.15 4.51 5.71
C ASP A 49 5.84 4.05 7.02
N SER A 50 5.08 3.36 7.86
CA SER A 50 5.61 2.55 8.94
C SER A 50 6.44 1.41 8.36
N GLU A 51 7.48 0.96 9.09
CA GLU A 51 8.17 -0.30 8.80
C GLU A 51 7.14 -1.40 8.54
N ALA A 52 7.30 -2.13 7.45
CA ALA A 52 6.36 -3.12 7.00
C ALA A 52 7.06 -4.30 6.34
N PHE A 53 6.31 -5.35 6.07
CA PHE A 53 6.82 -6.57 5.45
C PHE A 53 5.99 -7.01 4.26
N ILE A 54 6.67 -7.62 3.30
CA ILE A 54 6.08 -8.36 2.19
C ILE A 54 6.42 -9.82 2.36
N VAL A 55 5.41 -10.68 2.30
CA VAL A 55 5.64 -12.14 2.23
C VAL A 55 5.67 -12.56 0.77
N GLU A 56 6.75 -13.18 0.33
CA GLU A 56 6.86 -13.71 -1.04
C GLU A 56 6.70 -15.24 -1.02
N ILE A 57 5.79 -15.77 -1.83
CA ILE A 57 5.63 -17.21 -2.06
C ILE A 57 6.13 -17.52 -3.46
N GLU A 58 7.33 -18.11 -3.53
CA GLU A 58 7.93 -18.59 -4.75
C GLU A 58 7.47 -20.02 -5.04
N TYR A 59 6.91 -20.28 -6.22
CA TYR A 59 6.32 -21.59 -6.55
C TYR A 59 6.71 -22.10 -7.94
N CYS A 60 6.89 -23.42 -8.03
CA CYS A 60 7.10 -24.14 -9.29
C CYS A 60 5.87 -24.07 -10.19
N THR A 61 5.99 -23.41 -11.35
CA THR A 61 4.91 -23.31 -12.34
C THR A 61 4.64 -24.65 -13.04
N GLY A 62 5.69 -25.39 -13.38
CA GLY A 62 5.57 -26.73 -14.00
C GLY A 62 4.92 -27.79 -13.11
N CYS A 63 4.85 -27.56 -11.80
CA CYS A 63 4.28 -28.48 -10.82
C CYS A 63 2.78 -28.24 -10.58
N ARG A 64 2.19 -27.20 -11.22
CA ARG A 64 0.80 -26.74 -11.00
C ARG A 64 0.51 -26.36 -9.54
N TRP A 65 1.47 -25.75 -8.85
CA TRP A 65 1.32 -25.37 -7.44
C TRP A 65 0.76 -23.96 -7.20
N LEU A 66 0.39 -23.23 -8.25
CA LEU A 66 -0.25 -21.91 -8.14
C LEU A 66 -1.44 -21.93 -7.18
N LEU A 67 -2.35 -22.91 -7.29
CA LEU A 67 -3.53 -22.97 -6.43
C LEU A 67 -3.18 -23.07 -4.94
N ARG A 68 -2.14 -23.83 -4.60
CA ARG A 68 -1.66 -23.94 -3.22
C ARG A 68 -1.03 -22.63 -2.75
N ALA A 69 -0.19 -22.01 -3.58
CA ALA A 69 0.45 -20.73 -3.27
C ALA A 69 -0.60 -19.63 -3.05
N ALA A 70 -1.60 -19.55 -3.94
CA ALA A 70 -2.70 -18.60 -3.86
C ALA A 70 -3.57 -18.82 -2.61
N TRP A 71 -3.89 -20.08 -2.28
CA TRP A 71 -4.62 -20.38 -1.06
C TRP A 71 -3.84 -19.94 0.19
N MET A 72 -2.53 -20.22 0.27
CA MET A 72 -1.70 -19.76 1.40
C MET A 72 -1.63 -18.23 1.48
N ALA A 73 -1.54 -17.54 0.35
CA ALA A 73 -1.59 -16.08 0.34
C ALA A 73 -2.93 -15.54 0.87
N GLN A 74 -4.06 -16.15 0.48
CA GLN A 74 -5.38 -15.79 1.00
C GLN A 74 -5.48 -16.06 2.51
N GLU A 75 -4.95 -17.19 2.98
CA GLU A 75 -4.92 -17.52 4.40
C GLU A 75 -4.17 -16.46 5.22
N LEU A 76 -3.02 -15.98 4.73
CA LEU A 76 -2.24 -14.92 5.37
C LEU A 76 -2.99 -13.58 5.35
N LEU A 77 -3.45 -13.14 4.17
CA LEU A 77 -4.15 -11.86 4.01
C LEU A 77 -5.43 -11.80 4.85
N ASN A 78 -6.23 -12.87 4.88
CA ASN A 78 -7.43 -12.93 5.72
C ASN A 78 -7.12 -12.94 7.22
N THR A 79 -5.96 -13.47 7.62
CA THR A 79 -5.55 -13.49 9.02
C THR A 79 -5.10 -12.11 9.47
N PHE A 80 -4.33 -11.39 8.65
CA PHE A 80 -3.62 -10.16 9.04
C PHE A 80 -4.27 -8.85 8.53
N GLN A 81 -5.47 -8.89 7.93
CA GLN A 81 -6.14 -7.74 7.29
C GLN A 81 -6.62 -6.58 8.19
N GLN A 82 -6.80 -6.78 9.52
CA GLN A 82 -7.56 -5.85 10.38
C GLN A 82 -6.85 -5.55 11.70
N ASP A 83 -5.62 -5.05 11.62
CA ASP A 83 -4.85 -4.80 12.83
C ASP A 83 -3.81 -3.69 12.56
N GLU A 84 -3.91 -2.58 13.30
CA GLU A 84 -3.05 -1.41 13.16
C GLU A 84 -1.61 -1.70 13.58
N ASP A 85 -1.41 -2.68 14.47
CA ASP A 85 -0.10 -3.12 14.93
C ASP A 85 0.52 -4.17 14.00
N CYS A 86 -0.22 -4.56 12.95
CA CYS A 86 0.14 -5.65 12.07
C CYS A 86 0.76 -5.15 10.77
N ARG A 87 2.05 -5.38 10.63
CA ARG A 87 2.91 -4.75 9.63
C ARG A 87 2.98 -5.50 8.30
N LEU A 88 2.01 -6.37 7.99
CA LEU A 88 1.96 -7.08 6.71
C LEU A 88 1.39 -6.17 5.62
N LYS A 89 2.23 -5.75 4.68
CA LYS A 89 1.85 -4.86 3.57
C LYS A 89 1.22 -5.61 2.40
N SER A 90 1.80 -6.75 2.02
CA SER A 90 1.31 -7.55 0.90
C SER A 90 1.83 -8.99 0.93
N VAL A 91 1.21 -9.83 0.12
CA VAL A 91 1.73 -11.16 -0.22
C VAL A 91 1.93 -11.23 -1.73
N THR A 92 3.15 -11.57 -2.15
CA THR A 92 3.55 -11.68 -3.56
C THR A 92 3.63 -13.15 -3.96
N LEU A 93 3.11 -13.49 -5.13
CA LEU A 93 3.26 -14.82 -5.72
C LEU A 93 4.29 -14.75 -6.85
N THR A 94 5.44 -15.40 -6.67
CA THR A 94 6.54 -15.38 -7.64
C THR A 94 6.60 -16.70 -8.40
N PRO A 95 6.25 -16.73 -9.70
CA PRO A 95 6.36 -17.94 -10.51
C PRO A 95 7.83 -18.29 -10.78
N ASN A 96 8.24 -19.51 -10.43
CA ASN A 96 9.53 -20.07 -10.82
C ASN A 96 9.32 -21.17 -11.89
N SER A 97 9.77 -20.87 -13.11
CA SER A 97 9.78 -21.80 -14.24
C SER A 97 11.12 -22.52 -14.45
N GLN A 98 12.19 -22.04 -13.81
CA GLN A 98 13.55 -22.52 -14.03
C GLN A 98 13.89 -23.75 -13.17
N GLN A 99 13.31 -23.84 -11.96
CA GLN A 99 13.62 -24.90 -11.01
C GLN A 99 12.37 -25.69 -10.61
N GLY A 100 12.39 -26.99 -10.93
CA GLY A 100 11.32 -27.93 -10.55
C GLY A 100 11.23 -28.14 -9.04
N GLY A 101 10.01 -28.22 -8.52
CA GLY A 101 9.75 -28.57 -7.13
C GLY A 101 10.04 -27.49 -6.09
N VAL A 102 10.29 -26.25 -6.52
CA VAL A 102 10.42 -25.07 -5.66
C VAL A 102 9.08 -24.71 -5.02
N PHE A 103 9.14 -24.53 -3.70
CA PHE A 103 8.10 -23.87 -2.93
C PHE A 103 8.78 -23.26 -1.70
N ASN A 104 9.07 -21.97 -1.79
CA ASN A 104 9.73 -21.21 -0.72
C ASN A 104 8.82 -20.06 -0.29
N VAL A 105 8.88 -19.72 0.99
CA VAL A 105 8.24 -18.53 1.54
C VAL A 105 9.33 -17.65 2.12
N TYR A 106 9.34 -16.39 1.70
CA TYR A 106 10.30 -15.40 2.14
C TYR A 106 9.61 -14.22 2.81
N LEU A 107 10.35 -13.53 3.67
CA LEU A 107 9.98 -12.26 4.27
C LEU A 107 10.92 -11.16 3.74
N ILE A 108 10.33 -10.05 3.32
CA ILE A 108 11.06 -8.89 2.80
C ILE A 108 10.65 -7.69 3.64
N GLU A 109 11.62 -7.02 4.26
CA GLU A 109 11.40 -5.78 4.98
C GLU A 109 11.28 -4.61 3.99
N VAL A 110 10.31 -3.73 4.22
CA VAL A 110 10.09 -2.54 3.40
C VAL A 110 9.75 -1.35 4.30
N GLY A 111 10.27 -0.17 3.97
CA GLY A 111 10.00 1.04 4.73
C GLY A 111 11.18 2.01 4.69
N PRO A 112 11.10 3.12 5.45
CA PRO A 112 12.12 4.19 5.43
C PRO A 112 13.50 3.73 5.94
N ASN A 113 13.51 2.72 6.81
CA ASN A 113 14.71 2.20 7.46
C ASN A 113 15.17 0.85 6.90
N ALA A 114 14.42 0.27 5.96
CA ALA A 114 14.78 -1.02 5.37
C ALA A 114 16.06 -0.87 4.55
N ASP A 115 17.01 -1.77 4.76
CA ASP A 115 18.24 -1.82 3.96
C ASP A 115 17.87 -2.26 2.52
N PRO A 116 18.12 -1.42 1.49
CA PRO A 116 17.76 -1.75 0.12
C PRO A 116 18.55 -2.94 -0.45
N ASP A 117 19.69 -3.28 0.15
CA ASP A 117 20.55 -4.38 -0.28
C ASP A 117 20.37 -5.63 0.59
N ALA A 118 19.44 -5.62 1.55
CA ALA A 118 19.18 -6.77 2.40
C ALA A 118 18.63 -7.97 1.61
N GLU A 119 19.15 -9.16 1.93
CA GLU A 119 18.59 -10.40 1.41
C GLU A 119 17.25 -10.72 2.07
N LYS A 120 16.33 -11.32 1.30
CA LYS A 120 15.05 -11.79 1.83
C LYS A 120 15.25 -12.95 2.80
N GLU A 121 14.57 -12.90 3.94
CA GLU A 121 14.64 -13.94 4.96
C GLU A 121 13.82 -15.17 4.57
N VAL A 122 14.34 -16.37 4.77
CA VAL A 122 13.65 -17.62 4.41
C VAL A 122 12.78 -18.10 5.57
N LEU A 123 11.47 -17.87 5.48
CA LEU A 123 10.51 -18.39 6.46
C LEU A 123 10.19 -19.88 6.26
N TRP A 124 10.17 -20.33 5.02
CA TRP A 124 9.91 -21.73 4.69
C TRP A 124 10.63 -22.17 3.43
N SER A 125 11.18 -23.38 3.43
CA SER A 125 11.62 -24.04 2.21
C SER A 125 11.14 -25.48 2.17
N ARG A 126 10.35 -25.81 1.14
CA ARG A 126 9.93 -27.20 0.88
C ARG A 126 11.12 -28.14 0.66
N LYS A 127 12.23 -27.64 0.09
CA LYS A 127 13.42 -28.46 -0.14
C LYS A 127 14.01 -28.95 1.18
N ILE A 128 14.05 -28.07 2.19
CA ILE A 128 14.55 -28.35 3.54
C ILE A 128 13.53 -29.17 4.33
N ALA A 129 12.30 -28.68 4.44
CA ALA A 129 11.25 -29.32 5.23
C ALA A 129 10.71 -30.63 4.63
N ARG A 130 10.98 -30.89 3.35
CA ARG A 130 10.48 -32.05 2.57
C ARG A 130 8.95 -32.16 2.49
N ARG A 131 8.23 -31.11 2.89
CA ARG A 131 6.77 -30.96 2.83
C ARG A 131 6.36 -29.52 2.54
N PHE A 132 5.08 -29.30 2.28
CA PHE A 132 4.50 -27.96 2.29
C PHE A 132 4.28 -27.49 3.73
N PRO A 133 4.29 -26.17 3.98
CA PRO A 133 3.89 -25.67 5.28
C PRO A 133 2.40 -25.94 5.51
N GLU A 134 2.01 -26.20 6.75
CA GLU A 134 0.61 -26.20 7.13
C GLU A 134 0.14 -24.75 7.34
N SER A 135 -1.14 -24.43 7.06
CA SER A 135 -1.64 -23.05 7.19
C SER A 135 -1.42 -22.48 8.60
N LYS A 136 -1.66 -23.30 9.63
CA LYS A 136 -1.42 -22.94 11.03
C LYS A 136 0.03 -22.53 11.29
N GLU A 137 0.97 -23.38 10.90
CA GLU A 137 2.41 -23.17 11.09
C GLU A 137 2.89 -21.93 10.34
N LEU A 138 2.45 -21.75 9.09
CA LEU A 138 2.83 -20.60 8.29
C LEU A 138 2.33 -19.29 8.91
N LYS A 139 1.09 -19.27 9.42
CA LYS A 139 0.54 -18.09 10.11
C LYS A 139 1.33 -17.77 11.37
N GLN A 140 1.73 -18.78 12.15
CA GLN A 140 2.53 -18.57 13.35
C GLN A 140 3.90 -17.98 13.02
N ILE A 141 4.63 -18.58 12.07
CA ILE A 141 5.94 -18.07 11.64
C ILE A 141 5.80 -16.63 11.15
N VAL A 142 4.82 -16.32 10.31
CA VAL A 142 4.62 -14.96 9.79
C VAL A 142 4.25 -13.97 10.90
N ARG A 143 3.37 -14.37 11.84
CA ARG A 143 2.95 -13.56 12.99
C ARG A 143 4.14 -13.09 13.81
N ASP A 144 5.11 -13.96 14.06
CA ASP A 144 6.26 -13.66 14.91
C ASP A 144 7.10 -12.47 14.39
N TYR A 145 7.01 -12.14 13.09
CA TYR A 145 7.66 -10.96 12.50
C TYR A 145 6.71 -9.79 12.32
N VAL A 146 5.55 -10.04 11.72
CA VAL A 146 4.69 -8.95 11.26
C VAL A 146 3.79 -8.41 12.38
N CYS A 147 3.40 -9.25 13.33
CA CYS A 147 2.38 -8.93 14.36
C CYS A 147 2.69 -9.73 15.67
N PRO A 148 3.88 -9.56 16.28
CA PRO A 148 4.42 -10.47 17.31
C PRO A 148 3.52 -10.60 18.56
N GLU A 149 2.89 -9.50 18.97
CA GLU A 149 2.02 -9.46 20.15
C GLU A 149 0.63 -10.09 19.91
N ARG A 150 0.30 -10.43 18.66
CA ARG A 150 -1.03 -10.90 18.30
C ARG A 150 -1.20 -12.38 18.61
N GLY A 151 -2.23 -12.71 19.40
CA GLY A 151 -2.69 -14.09 19.54
C GLY A 151 -3.48 -14.57 18.32
N LEU A 152 -3.20 -15.79 17.84
CA LEU A 152 -3.89 -16.42 16.70
C LEU A 152 -4.97 -17.43 17.12
N GLY A 153 -5.37 -17.43 18.40
CA GLY A 153 -6.47 -18.25 18.92
C GLY A 153 -6.22 -19.75 18.74
N HIS A 154 -7.06 -20.42 17.94
CA HIS A 154 -6.92 -21.86 17.67
C HIS A 154 -5.61 -22.22 16.97
N SER A 155 -4.99 -21.28 16.26
CA SER A 155 -3.71 -21.53 15.62
C SER A 155 -2.55 -21.55 16.61
N ASP A 156 -2.66 -20.92 17.79
CA ASP A 156 -1.63 -20.98 18.85
C ASP A 156 -1.79 -22.18 19.78
N LYS A 157 -2.97 -22.82 19.78
CA LYS A 157 -3.26 -24.00 20.61
C LYS A 157 -2.94 -25.27 19.84
N LYS A 158 -2.46 -26.32 20.51
CA LYS A 158 -2.05 -27.59 19.87
C LYS A 158 -3.18 -28.25 19.11
#